data_AF-A0A508AKC6-F1
#
_entry.id   AF-A0A508AKC6-F1
#
_cell.length_a   1.000
_cell.length_b   1.000
_cell.length_c   1.000
_cell.angle_alpha   90.00
_cell.angle_beta   90.00
_cell.angle_gamma   90.00
#
_symmetry.space_group_name_H-M   'P 1'
#
loop_
_entity.id
_entity.type
_entity.pdbx_description
1 polymer ?
#
loop_
_entity_poly.entity_id
_entity_poly.type
_entity_poly.pdbx_seq_one_letter_code
_entity_poly.pdbx_strand_id
1 'polypeptide(L)'
;MASHRLLAILLLVLATVYAHWFRDDAHRTAAMLFFVAPPVLMALGAWLASRQAVFWSGVFGLGWFCHGVMIAWSHPEARLHAWMVLVLAIAIILAGSWPGLRNKLGRTPR
;
A
#
# COMPACT_ATOMS: atom_id res chain seq x y z
N MET A 1 -11.04 5.47 13.99
CA MET A 1 -11.00 3.99 14.05
C MET A 1 -11.35 3.34 12.71
N ALA A 2 -12.46 3.69 12.06
CA ALA A 2 -12.83 3.11 10.75
C ALA A 2 -11.76 3.25 9.65
N SER A 3 -11.10 4.41 9.55
CA SER A 3 -10.02 4.65 8.58
C SER A 3 -8.79 3.76 8.78
N HIS A 4 -8.47 3.43 10.03
CA HIS A 4 -7.29 2.61 10.34
C HIS A 4 -7.56 1.13 10.01
N ARG A 5 -8.79 0.66 10.24
CA ARG A 5 -9.23 -0.68 9.82
C ARG A 5 -9.25 -0.81 8.30
N LEU A 6 -9.76 0.21 7.59
CA LEU A 6 -9.75 0.23 6.13
C LEU A 6 -8.31 0.18 5.58
N LEU A 7 -7.40 1.00 6.11
CA LEU A 7 -6.00 1.00 5.70
C LEU A 7 -5.33 -0.36 5.95
N ALA A 8 -5.57 -0.99 7.10
CA ALA A 8 -5.06 -2.33 7.38
C ALA A 8 -5.61 -3.39 6.41
N ILE A 9 -6.91 -3.33 6.09
CA ILE A 9 -7.51 -4.24 5.09
C ILE A 9 -6.86 -4.04 3.72
N LEU A 10 -6.68 -2.80 3.28
CA LEU A 10 -6.03 -2.49 2.00
C LEU A 10 -4.59 -3.00 1.95
N LEU A 11 -3.82 -2.84 3.04
CA LEU A 11 -2.46 -3.35 3.15
C LEU A 11 -2.42 -4.88 3.11
N LEU A 12 -3.36 -5.56 3.76
CA LEU A 12 -3.47 -7.03 3.71
C LEU A 12 -3.85 -7.53 2.32
N VAL A 13 -4.79 -6.87 1.64
CA VAL A 13 -5.13 -7.21 0.25
C VAL A 13 -3.93 -6.97 -0.69
N LEU A 14 -3.16 -5.91 -0.47
CA LEU A 14 -1.95 -5.67 -1.25
C LEU A 14 -0.91 -6.79 -1.02
N ALA A 15 -0.73 -7.21 0.24
CA ALA A 15 0.15 -8.30 0.60
C ALA A 15 -0.26 -9.63 -0.05
N THR A 16 -1.56 -9.94 -0.13
CA THR A 16 -2.03 -11.16 -0.79
C THR A 16 -1.87 -11.12 -2.31
N VAL A 17 -2.10 -9.96 -2.94
CA VAL A 17 -1.84 -9.77 -4.38
C VAL A 17 -0.37 -10.01 -4.69
N TYR A 18 0.55 -9.44 -3.90
CA TYR A 18 1.98 -9.67 -4.07
C TYR A 18 2.39 -11.11 -3.79
N ALA A 19 1.85 -11.75 -2.74
CA ALA A 19 2.16 -13.15 -2.42
C ALA A 19 1.68 -14.12 -3.51
N HIS A 20 0.52 -13.84 -4.12
CA HIS A 20 0.02 -14.64 -5.23
C HIS A 20 0.84 -14.44 -6.50
N TRP A 21 1.21 -13.20 -6.80
CA TRP A 21 1.96 -12.87 -8.00
C TRP A 21 3.39 -13.42 -7.98
N PHE A 22 4.09 -13.32 -6.84
CA PHE A 22 5.47 -13.81 -6.68
C PHE A 22 5.57 -15.30 -6.28
N ARG A 23 4.50 -16.09 -6.43
CA ARG A 23 4.46 -17.49 -5.99
C ARG A 23 5.41 -18.41 -6.77
N ASP A 24 5.64 -18.11 -8.04
CA ASP A 24 6.40 -18.95 -8.99
C ASP A 24 7.78 -18.36 -9.33
N ASP A 25 8.21 -17.33 -8.62
CA ASP A 25 9.42 -16.56 -8.93
C ASP A 25 10.71 -17.18 -8.36
N ALA A 26 11.82 -17.15 -9.11
CA ALA A 26 13.09 -17.76 -8.71
C ALA A 26 13.70 -17.11 -7.45
N HIS A 27 13.37 -15.83 -7.20
CA HIS A 27 13.77 -15.06 -6.02
C HIS A 27 12.61 -14.80 -5.06
N ARG A 28 11.69 -15.76 -4.93
CA ARG A 28 10.48 -15.70 -4.09
C ARG A 28 10.71 -15.17 -2.67
N THR A 29 11.78 -15.60 -2.01
CA THR A 29 12.09 -15.19 -0.62
C THR A 29 12.45 -13.71 -0.53
N ALA A 30 13.27 -13.19 -1.43
CA ALA A 30 13.64 -11.78 -1.46
C ALA A 30 12.46 -10.89 -1.83
N ALA A 31 11.65 -11.32 -2.81
CA ALA A 31 10.44 -10.60 -3.22
C ALA A 31 9.39 -10.56 -2.09
N MET A 32 9.15 -11.69 -1.41
CA MET A 32 8.26 -11.73 -0.25
C MET A 32 8.75 -10.85 0.90
N LEU A 33 10.06 -10.85 1.18
CA LEU A 33 10.59 -10.03 2.26
C LEU A 33 10.48 -8.53 1.96
N PHE A 34 10.66 -8.12 0.70
CA PHE A 34 10.64 -6.70 0.34
C PHE A 34 9.24 -6.17 0.04
N PHE A 35 8.38 -6.97 -0.59
CA PHE A 35 7.05 -6.53 -1.03
C PHE A 35 5.91 -6.96 -0.11
N VAL A 36 6.05 -8.05 0.65
CA VAL A 36 4.98 -8.58 1.53
C VAL A 36 5.23 -8.25 3.01
N ALA A 37 6.48 -8.23 3.48
CA ALA A 37 6.75 -7.94 4.88
C ALA A 37 6.40 -6.49 5.30
N PRO A 38 6.78 -5.44 4.54
CA PRO A 38 6.41 -4.07 4.91
C PRO A 38 4.89 -3.83 5.00
N PRO A 39 4.04 -4.26 4.04
CA PRO A 39 2.61 -4.02 4.17
C PRO A 39 1.97 -4.78 5.35
N VAL A 40 2.44 -5.99 5.69
CA VAL A 40 1.95 -6.71 6.88
C VAL A 40 2.36 -5.99 8.17
N LEU A 41 3.61 -5.54 8.28
CA LEU A 41 4.07 -4.74 9.44
C LEU A 41 3.27 -3.46 9.59
N MET A 42 3.01 -2.77 8.47
CA MET A 42 2.20 -1.56 8.48
C MET A 42 0.74 -1.83 8.82
N ALA A 43 0.17 -2.96 8.38
CA ALA A 43 -1.19 -3.36 8.72
C ALA A 43 -1.35 -3.58 10.23
N LEU A 44 -0.38 -4.26 10.86
CA LEU A 44 -0.32 -4.42 12.32
C LEU A 44 -0.20 -3.07 13.01
N GLY A 45 0.71 -2.20 12.56
CA GLY A 45 0.87 -0.86 13.12
C GLY A 45 -0.40 0.01 12.97
N ALA A 46 -1.13 -0.13 11.88
CA ALA A 46 -2.40 0.54 11.65
C ALA A 46 -3.51 0.00 12.57
N TRP A 47 -3.56 -1.31 12.82
CA TRP A 47 -4.44 -1.91 13.83
C TRP A 47 -4.14 -1.42 15.24
N LEU A 48 -2.87 -1.21 15.59
CA LEU A 48 -2.45 -0.60 16.84
C LEU A 48 -2.65 0.94 16.88
N ALA A 49 -3.29 1.53 15.86
CA ALA A 49 -3.52 2.96 15.73
C ALA A 49 -2.24 3.83 15.79
N SER A 50 -1.09 3.27 15.37
CA SER A 50 0.19 3.97 15.36
C SER A 50 0.22 5.03 14.25
N ARG A 51 0.48 6.28 14.62
CA ARG A 51 0.62 7.39 13.67
C ARG A 51 1.82 7.21 12.72
N GLN A 52 2.90 6.61 13.20
CA GLN A 52 4.07 6.32 12.37
C GLN A 52 3.74 5.29 11.30
N ALA A 53 2.99 4.24 11.65
CA ALA A 53 2.59 3.21 10.68
C ALA A 53 1.72 3.80 9.55
N VAL A 54 0.79 4.69 9.89
CA VAL A 54 -0.02 5.39 8.88
C VAL A 54 0.83 6.27 7.96
N PHE A 55 1.80 6.99 8.50
CA PHE A 55 2.74 7.80 7.71
C PHE A 55 3.57 6.94 6.75
N TRP A 56 4.23 5.91 7.28
CA TRP A 56 5.07 5.01 6.49
C TRP A 56 4.26 4.22 5.46
N SER A 57 3.00 3.87 5.74
CA SER A 57 2.10 3.26 4.75
C SER A 57 1.92 4.13 3.51
N GLY A 58 1.86 5.46 3.66
CA GLY A 58 1.80 6.38 2.54
C GLY A 58 3.11 6.44 1.75
N VAL A 59 4.25 6.46 2.46
CA VAL A 59 5.59 6.47 1.84
C VAL A 59 5.83 5.19 1.03
N PHE A 60 5.57 4.02 1.62
CA PHE A 60 5.64 2.75 0.91
C PHE A 60 4.58 2.64 -0.19
N GLY A 61 3.39 3.21 0.02
CA GLY A 61 2.33 3.36 -0.98
C GLY A 61 2.84 3.99 -2.28
N LEU A 62 3.66 5.03 -2.20
CA LEU A 62 4.28 5.66 -3.37
C LEU A 62 5.23 4.69 -4.09
N GLY A 63 6.02 3.92 -3.34
CA GLY A 63 6.88 2.87 -3.90
C GLY A 63 6.10 1.81 -4.66
N TRP A 64 5.00 1.31 -4.09
CA TRP A 64 4.13 0.33 -4.76
C TRP A 64 3.39 0.92 -5.96
N PHE A 65 3.02 2.20 -5.92
CA PHE A 65 2.46 2.92 -7.06
C PHE A 65 3.47 2.94 -8.23
N CYS A 66 4.70 3.39 -7.97
CA CYS A 66 5.75 3.43 -8.98
C CYS A 66 6.03 2.03 -9.56
N HIS A 67 6.06 1.00 -8.70
CA HIS A 67 6.20 -0.39 -9.14
C HIS A 67 5.04 -0.84 -10.04
N GLY A 68 3.80 -0.54 -9.65
CA GLY A 68 2.61 -0.85 -10.45
C GLY A 68 2.66 -0.20 -11.83
N VAL A 69 3.01 1.08 -11.92
CA VAL A 69 3.21 1.80 -13.19
C VAL A 69 4.35 1.18 -14.00
N MET A 70 5.49 0.90 -13.39
CA MET A 70 6.61 0.28 -14.09
C MET A 70 6.19 -1.05 -14.74
N ILE A 71 5.49 -1.92 -14.01
CA ILE A 71 5.12 -3.23 -14.54
C ILE A 71 3.97 -3.16 -15.55
N ALA A 72 2.96 -2.33 -15.33
CA ALA A 72 1.81 -2.22 -16.24
C ALA A 72 2.22 -1.79 -17.66
N TRP A 73 3.31 -1.04 -17.78
CA TRP A 73 3.85 -0.59 -19.06
C TRP A 73 5.00 -1.44 -19.59
N SER A 74 5.82 -2.06 -18.74
CA SER A 74 6.95 -2.89 -19.18
C SER A 74 6.57 -4.35 -19.51
N HIS A 75 5.59 -4.93 -18.81
CA HIS A 75 5.24 -6.36 -18.95
C HIS A 75 3.74 -6.53 -19.23
N PRO A 76 3.32 -6.58 -20.51
CA PRO A 76 1.91 -6.68 -20.89
C PRO A 76 1.21 -7.93 -20.33
N GLU A 77 1.93 -9.03 -20.14
CA GLU A 77 1.45 -10.29 -19.55
C GLU A 77 1.08 -10.16 -18.07
N ALA A 78 1.70 -9.24 -17.34
CA ALA A 78 1.44 -9.02 -15.91
C ALA A 78 0.56 -7.78 -15.64
N ARG A 79 0.02 -7.17 -16.70
CA ARG A 79 -0.69 -5.89 -16.65
C ARG A 79 -1.90 -5.90 -15.72
N LEU A 80 -2.66 -7.01 -15.65
CA LEU A 80 -3.81 -7.13 -14.74
C LEU A 80 -3.40 -7.01 -13.27
N HIS A 81 -2.33 -7.72 -12.88
CA HIS A 81 -1.79 -7.66 -11.52
C HIS A 81 -1.23 -6.27 -11.20
N ALA A 82 -0.55 -5.66 -12.18
CA ALA A 82 -0.02 -4.32 -12.05
C ALA A 82 -1.11 -3.26 -11.85
N TRP A 83 -2.23 -3.34 -12.56
CA TRP A 83 -3.38 -2.45 -12.35
C TRP A 83 -4.01 -2.64 -10.96
N MET A 84 -4.11 -3.88 -10.46
CA MET A 84 -4.59 -4.12 -9.09
C MET A 84 -3.68 -3.43 -8.06
N VAL A 85 -2.36 -3.65 -8.15
CA VAL A 85 -1.37 -3.00 -7.28
C VAL A 85 -1.48 -1.47 -7.36
N LEU A 86 -1.65 -0.92 -8.57
CA LEU A 86 -1.78 0.51 -8.78
C LEU A 86 -2.99 1.11 -8.06
N VAL A 87 -4.16 0.51 -8.26
CA VAL A 87 -5.41 0.98 -7.62
C VAL A 87 -5.32 0.84 -6.10
N LEU A 88 -4.76 -0.27 -5.61
CA LEU A 88 -4.55 -0.46 -4.17
C LEU A 88 -3.57 0.55 -3.57
N ALA A 89 -2.47 0.85 -4.26
CA ALA A 89 -1.49 1.83 -3.81
C ALA A 89 -2.12 3.22 -3.67
N ILE A 90 -2.93 3.65 -4.65
CA ILE A 90 -3.69 4.91 -4.59
C ILE A 90 -4.64 4.89 -3.38
N ALA A 91 -5.39 3.81 -3.19
CA ALA A 91 -6.31 3.68 -2.06
C ALA A 91 -5.59 3.76 -0.69
N ILE A 92 -4.41 3.15 -0.56
CA ILE A 92 -3.59 3.20 0.66
C ILE A 92 -3.09 4.62 0.94
N ILE A 93 -2.58 5.31 -0.09
CA ILE A 93 -2.12 6.70 0.03
C ILE A 93 -3.27 7.60 0.48
N LEU A 94 -4.44 7.50 -0.18
CA LEU A 94 -5.61 8.30 0.17
C LEU A 94 -6.09 8.00 1.61
N ALA A 95 -6.19 6.73 1.98
CA ALA A 95 -6.61 6.31 3.32
C ALA A 95 -5.63 6.80 4.41
N GLY A 96 -4.32 6.79 4.13
CA GLY A 96 -3.27 7.25 5.04
C GLY A 96 -3.19 8.78 5.16
N SER A 97 -3.39 9.50 4.05
CA SER A 97 -3.32 10.96 4.01
C SER A 97 -4.62 11.67 4.45
N TRP A 98 -5.76 10.97 4.43
CA TRP A 98 -7.07 11.56 4.75
C TRP A 98 -7.16 12.25 6.13
N PRO A 99 -6.67 11.68 7.25
CA PRO A 99 -6.76 12.33 8.55
C PRO A 99 -5.94 13.62 8.63
N GLY A 100 -4.76 13.63 7.98
CA GLY A 100 -3.89 14.80 7.90
C GLY A 100 -4.46 15.89 7.01
N LEU A 101 -5.05 15.51 5.88
CA LEU A 101 -5.68 16.44 4.94
C LEU A 101 -6.94 17.08 5.56
N ARG A 102 -7.80 16.30 6.22
CA ARG A 102 -9.01 16.81 6.89
C ARG A 102 -8.68 17.88 7.95
N ASN A 103 -7.60 17.68 8.70
CA ASN A 103 -7.18 18.64 9.74
C ASN A 103 -6.56 19.92 9.16
N LYS A 104 -6.04 19.88 7.93
CA LYS A 104 -5.50 21.06 7.24
C LYS A 104 -6.56 21.81 6.44
N LEU A 105 -7.47 21.08 5.77
CA LEU A 105 -8.54 21.65 4.96
C LEU A 105 -9.63 22.36 5.80
N GLY A 106 -9.79 21.98 7.07
CA GLY A 106 -10.68 22.64 8.02
C GLY A 106 -10.08 23.87 8.72
N ARG A 107 -8.81 24.21 8.47
CA ARG A 107 -8.22 25.46 8.97
C ARG A 107 -8.42 26.55 7.93
N THR A 108 -9.48 27.34 8.09
CA THR A 108 -9.59 28.64 7.42
C THR A 108 -8.32 29.43 7.74
N PRO A 109 -7.57 29.93 6.74
CA PRO A 109 -6.46 30.83 7.00
C PRO A 109 -7.00 32.04 7.74
N ARG A 110 -6.43 32.33 8.93
CA ARG A 110 -6.63 33.60 9.62
C ARG A 110 -5.59 34.59 9.10
#